data_AF-A0A1H1LM49-F1
#
_entry.id   AF-A0A1H1LM49-F1
#
_cell.length_a   1.000
_cell.length_b   1.000
_cell.length_c   1.000
_cell.angle_alpha   90.00
_cell.angle_beta   90.00
_cell.angle_gamma   90.00
#
_symmetry.space_group_name_H-M   'P 1'
#
loop_
_entity.id
_entity.type
_entity.pdbx_description
1 polymer ?
#
loop_
_entity_poly.entity_id
_entity_poly.type
_entity_poly.pdbx_seq_one_letter_code
_entity_poly.pdbx_strand_id
1 'polypeptide(L)'
;MARSSTHEWFRFLDVTTEDEAAEELMRWSAALKVVYDDLARQCRGLGDAPGGDLYEVLNVARSTLSEGIDILDDAVRRFRAGEHRVA
;
A
#
# COMPACT_ATOMS: atom_id res chain seq x y z
N MET A 1 7.15 25.38 -3.58
CA MET A 1 8.45 25.00 -2.98
C MET A 1 8.47 23.48 -2.98
N ALA A 2 8.97 22.90 -4.08
CA ALA A 2 8.62 21.54 -4.52
C ALA A 2 9.77 20.54 -4.54
N ARG A 3 10.95 20.93 -4.02
CA ARG A 3 12.16 20.09 -4.09
C ARG A 3 12.29 19.12 -2.92
N SER A 4 11.39 19.18 -1.92
CA SER A 4 11.52 18.37 -0.70
C SER A 4 10.83 17.00 -0.79
N SER A 5 9.81 16.81 -1.63
CA SER A 5 9.09 15.52 -1.65
C SER A 5 9.94 14.34 -2.13
N THR A 6 10.64 14.45 -3.27
CA THR A 6 11.37 13.31 -3.85
C THR A 6 12.58 12.90 -3.03
N HIS A 7 13.33 13.86 -2.49
CA HIS A 7 14.50 13.57 -1.66
C HIS A 7 14.10 12.95 -0.31
N GLU A 8 12.96 13.36 0.25
CA GLU A 8 12.38 12.72 1.44
C GLU A 8 11.97 11.27 1.17
N TRP A 9 11.36 10.99 0.03
CA TRP A 9 11.04 9.62 -0.38
C TRP A 9 12.29 8.76 -0.59
N PHE A 10 13.32 9.26 -1.26
CA PHE A 10 14.57 8.52 -1.46
C PHE A 10 15.26 8.19 -0.14
N ARG A 11 15.32 9.16 0.78
CA ARG A 11 15.84 8.94 2.12
C ARG A 11 15.00 7.95 2.93
N PHE A 12 13.68 8.02 2.81
CA PHE A 12 12.76 7.13 3.52
C PHE A 12 12.84 5.69 3.01
N LEU A 13 12.98 5.50 1.70
CA LEU A 13 13.08 4.20 1.05
C LEU A 13 14.52 3.65 1.04
N ASP A 14 15.52 4.47 1.41
CA ASP A 14 16.96 4.15 1.32
C ASP A 14 17.40 3.76 -0.10
N VAL A 15 16.99 4.58 -1.08
CA VAL A 15 17.23 4.36 -2.52
C VAL A 15 17.90 5.57 -3.17
N THR A 16 18.53 5.34 -4.32
CA THR A 16 19.30 6.34 -5.07
C THR A 16 18.68 6.74 -6.40
N THR A 17 17.77 5.94 -6.95
CA THR A 17 17.10 6.19 -8.24
C THR A 17 15.57 6.13 -8.15
N GLU A 18 14.90 6.76 -9.12
CA GLU A 18 13.43 6.70 -9.25
C GLU A 18 12.95 5.26 -9.53
N ASP A 19 13.74 4.48 -10.25
CA ASP A 19 13.45 3.07 -10.54
C ASP A 19 13.55 2.21 -9.27
N GLU A 20 14.61 2.39 -8.47
CA GLU A 20 14.75 1.71 -7.17
C GLU A 20 13.60 2.07 -6.21
N ALA A 21 13.19 3.34 -6.18
CA ALA A 21 12.03 3.78 -5.40
C ALA A 21 10.74 3.09 -5.85
N ALA A 22 10.50 3.04 -7.17
CA ALA A 22 9.34 2.36 -7.72
C ALA A 22 9.35 0.86 -7.40
N GLU A 23 10.51 0.20 -7.48
CA GLU A 23 10.68 -1.21 -7.15
C GLU A 23 10.42 -1.52 -5.67
N GLU A 24 10.93 -0.70 -4.75
CA GLU A 24 10.67 -0.87 -3.31
C GLU A 24 9.18 -0.69 -3.00
N LEU A 25 8.54 0.35 -3.53
CA LEU A 25 7.11 0.59 -3.35
C LEU A 25 6.25 -0.52 -3.95
N MET A 26 6.63 -1.06 -5.11
CA MET A 26 5.97 -2.23 -5.68
C MET A 26 6.13 -3.47 -4.81
N ARG A 27 7.31 -3.69 -4.22
CA ARG A 27 7.53 -4.80 -3.27
C ARG A 27 6.60 -4.67 -2.06
N TRP A 28 6.45 -3.46 -1.51
CA TRP A 28 5.54 -3.23 -0.39
C TRP A 28 4.08 -3.42 -0.79
N SER A 29 3.65 -2.87 -1.93
CA SER A 29 2.29 -3.07 -2.47
C SER A 29 1.98 -4.55 -2.66
N ALA A 30 2.91 -5.32 -3.24
CA ALA A 30 2.76 -6.77 -3.41
C ALA A 30 2.66 -7.51 -2.07
N ALA A 31 3.47 -7.16 -1.07
CA ALA A 31 3.40 -7.75 0.26
C ALA A 31 2.05 -7.46 0.94
N LEU A 32 1.54 -6.23 0.84
CA LEU A 32 0.24 -5.86 1.40
C LEU A 32 -0.92 -6.57 0.67
N LYS A 33 -0.82 -6.76 -0.65
CA LYS A 33 -1.82 -7.52 -1.43
C LYS A 33 -1.91 -8.98 -0.95
N VAL A 34 -0.78 -9.62 -0.64
CA VAL A 34 -0.78 -10.97 -0.04
C VAL A 34 -1.51 -10.99 1.30
N VAL A 35 -1.24 -10.02 2.18
CA VAL A 35 -1.93 -9.89 3.47
C VAL A 35 -3.42 -9.64 3.28
N TYR A 36 -3.79 -8.81 2.30
CA TYR A 36 -5.18 -8.52 1.96
C TYR A 36 -5.93 -9.77 1.52
N ASP A 37 -5.34 -10.58 0.65
CA ASP A 37 -5.92 -11.82 0.16
C ASP A 37 -6.09 -12.85 1.28
N ASP A 38 -5.12 -12.93 2.19
CA ASP A 38 -5.19 -13.78 3.37
C ASP A 38 -6.32 -13.35 4.31
N LEU A 39 -6.45 -12.05 4.62
CA LEU A 39 -7.58 -11.52 5.40
C LEU A 39 -8.92 -11.79 4.70
N ALA A 40 -9.01 -11.55 3.39
CA ALA A 40 -10.22 -11.80 2.62
C ALA A 40 -10.64 -13.28 2.68
N ARG A 41 -9.67 -14.21 2.68
CA ARG A 41 -9.92 -15.64 2.89
C ARG A 41 -10.47 -15.93 4.28
N GLN A 42 -9.91 -15.33 5.33
CA GLN A 42 -10.42 -15.51 6.69
C GLN A 42 -11.83 -14.94 6.85
N CYS A 43 -12.11 -13.74 6.32
CA CYS A 43 -13.44 -13.13 6.37
C CYS A 43 -14.52 -14.01 5.70
N ARG A 44 -14.19 -14.68 4.59
CA ARG A 44 -15.12 -15.62 3.94
C ARG A 44 -15.45 -16.81 4.84
N GLY A 45 -14.46 -17.35 5.57
CA GLY A 45 -14.68 -18.43 6.52
C GLY A 45 -15.47 -18.02 7.77
N LEU A 46 -15.46 -16.72 8.10
CA LEU A 46 -16.16 -16.15 9.25
C LEU A 46 -17.56 -15.61 8.92
N GLY A 47 -17.94 -15.52 7.65
CA GLY A 47 -19.25 -14.99 7.23
C GLY A 47 -20.44 -15.75 7.83
N ASP A 48 -20.25 -17.03 8.17
CA ASP A 48 -21.27 -17.89 8.77
C ASP A 48 -21.01 -18.17 10.27
N ALA A 49 -20.00 -17.54 10.87
CA ALA A 49 -19.61 -17.79 12.26
C ALA A 49 -20.56 -17.09 13.25
N PRO A 50 -20.91 -17.73 14.38
CA PRO A 50 -21.65 -17.07 15.45
C PRO A 50 -20.78 -16.02 16.15
N GLY A 51 -21.23 -14.76 16.15
CA GLY A 51 -20.50 -13.61 16.68
C GLY A 51 -19.80 -12.82 15.58
N GLY A 52 -20.50 -11.83 15.02
CA GLY A 52 -20.05 -11.02 13.88
C GLY A 52 -18.90 -10.05 14.20
N ASP A 53 -18.59 -9.81 15.47
CA ASP A 53 -17.60 -8.83 15.91
C ASP A 53 -16.21 -9.06 15.29
N LEU A 54 -15.78 -10.32 15.19
CA LEU A 54 -14.49 -10.64 14.57
C LEU A 54 -14.50 -10.37 13.06
N TYR A 55 -15.62 -10.65 12.39
CA TYR A 55 -15.79 -10.32 10.98
C TYR A 55 -15.74 -8.81 10.76
N GLU A 56 -16.41 -8.02 11.60
CA GLU A 56 -16.41 -6.56 11.52
C GLU A 56 -15.00 -5.98 11.68
N VAL A 57 -14.25 -6.41 12.70
CA VAL A 57 -12.87 -5.97 12.93
C VAL A 57 -11.96 -6.31 11.74
N LEU A 58 -12.06 -7.54 11.22
CA LEU A 58 -11.25 -7.95 10.07
C LEU A 58 -11.65 -7.21 8.79
N ASN A 59 -12.93 -6.86 8.63
CA ASN A 59 -13.40 -6.09 7.50
C ASN A 59 -12.88 -4.64 7.54
N VAL A 60 -12.81 -4.02 8.72
CA VAL A 60 -12.15 -2.71 8.90
C VAL A 60 -10.67 -2.79 8.53
N ALA A 61 -9.94 -3.77 9.08
CA ALA A 61 -8.53 -3.96 8.77
C ALA A 61 -8.29 -4.16 7.26
N ARG A 62 -9.17 -4.93 6.60
CA ARG A 62 -9.13 -5.14 5.15
C ARG A 62 -9.36 -3.84 4.36
N SER A 63 -10.30 -2.99 4.79
CA SER A 63 -10.56 -1.69 4.17
C SER A 63 -9.34 -0.77 4.27
N THR A 64 -8.78 -0.63 5.47
CA THR A 64 -7.57 0.18 5.70
C THR A 64 -6.40 -0.32 4.87
N LEU A 65 -6.25 -1.63 4.74
CA LEU A 65 -5.19 -2.22 3.93
C LEU A 65 -5.38 -1.93 2.44
N SER A 66 -6.61 -1.98 1.93
CA SER A 66 -6.93 -1.61 0.55
C SER A 66 -6.55 -0.16 0.27
N GLU A 67 -6.92 0.77 1.16
CA GLU A 67 -6.56 2.19 1.02
C GLU A 67 -5.03 2.39 1.01
N GLY A 68 -4.30 1.67 1.87
CA GLY A 68 -2.84 1.70 1.88
C GLY A 68 -2.22 1.20 0.58
N ILE A 69 -2.77 0.13 -0.01
CA ILE A 69 -2.35 -0.40 -1.31
C ILE A 69 -2.59 0.64 -2.41
N ASP A 70 -3.75 1.27 -2.44
CA ASP A 70 -4.10 2.28 -3.45
C ASP A 70 -3.15 3.49 -3.39
N ILE A 71 -2.78 3.93 -2.18
CA ILE A 71 -1.80 5.01 -1.98
C ILE A 71 -0.41 4.61 -2.49
N LEU A 72 0.03 3.37 -2.23
CA LEU A 72 1.31 2.88 -2.74
C LEU A 72 1.31 2.75 -4.27
N ASP A 73 0.24 2.23 -4.84
CA ASP A 73 0.11 2.07 -6.29
C ASP A 73 0.08 3.44 -7.00
N ASP A 74 -0.57 4.46 -6.39
CA ASP A 74 -0.49 5.85 -6.89
C ASP A 74 0.93 6.42 -6.77
N ALA A 75 1.63 6.17 -5.66
CA ALA A 75 3.01 6.59 -5.50
C ALA A 75 3.91 5.98 -6.59
N VAL A 76 3.79 4.66 -6.87
CA VAL A 76 4.50 3.99 -7.97
C VAL A 76 4.19 4.62 -9.31
N ARG A 77 2.90 4.90 -9.59
CA ARG A 77 2.48 5.55 -10.84
C ARG A 77 3.16 6.91 -11.00
N ARG A 78 3.18 7.72 -9.94
CA ARG A 78 3.87 9.01 -9.93
C ARG A 78 5.36 8.82 -10.17
N PHE A 79 6.02 7.88 -9.48
CA PHE A 79 7.45 7.55 -9.65
C PHE A 79 7.81 7.17 -11.09
N ARG A 80 6.94 6.42 -11.78
CA ARG A 80 7.15 6.05 -13.18
C ARG A 80 6.89 7.18 -14.18
N ALA A 81 5.98 8.10 -13.85
CA ALA A 81 5.60 9.20 -14.72
C ALA A 81 6.51 10.43 -14.61
N GLY A 82 7.47 10.46 -13.68
CA GLY A 82 8.30 11.64 -13.40
C GLY A 82 7.54 12.78 -12.68
N GLU A 83 6.28 12.56 -12.28
CA GLU A 83 5.35 13.59 -11.76
C GLU A 83 5.65 14.07 -10.33
N HIS A 84 6.59 13.44 -9.65
CA HIS A 84 7.03 13.74 -8.29
C HIS A 84 7.93 15.00 -8.24
N ARG A 85 8.25 15.58 -9.41
CA ARG A 85 9.04 16.81 -9.57
C ARG A 85 8.19 18.10 -9.63
N VAL A 86 6.85 18.02 -9.61
CA VAL A 86 5.96 19.14 -9.98
C VAL A 86 5.16 19.76 -8.80
N ALA A 87 5.25 19.25 -7.57
CA ALA A 87 4.42 19.73 -6.44
C ALA A 87 5.16 20.67 -5.47
#